data_AF-A0A6L5HLB9-F1
#
_entry.id   AF-A0A6L5HLB9-F1
#
_cell.length_a   1.000
_cell.length_b   1.000
_cell.length_c   1.000
_cell.angle_alpha   90.00
_cell.angle_beta   90.00
_cell.angle_gamma   90.00
#
_symmetry.space_group_name_H-M   'P 1'
#
loop_
_entity.id
_entity.type
_entity.pdbx_description
1 polymer ?
#
loop_
_entity_poly.entity_id
_entity_poly.type
_entity_poly.pdbx_seq_one_letter_code
_entity_poly.pdbx_strand_id
1 'polypeptide(L)'
;SHENGYHIDRDPLWQHQPVAKPFNAIAWYQCDRLGTPMELTDQRGEIAWSATYQAWGLAKEKRTDNAIRENIRNPLRFQGQYFDTETGLHYNRYRYYDPQVGRFISKDPIGFA
;
A
#
# COMPACT_ATOMS: atom_id res chain seq x y z
N SER A 1 -34.77 -23.82 -36.18
CA SER A 1 -33.35 -23.53 -36.45
C SER A 1 -32.89 -22.49 -35.44
N HIS A 2 -31.93 -22.82 -34.57
CA HIS A 2 -31.40 -21.90 -33.56
C HIS A 2 -30.25 -21.09 -34.18
N GLU A 3 -30.55 -19.93 -34.77
CA GLU A 3 -29.54 -19.10 -35.47
C GLU A 3 -28.95 -17.96 -34.61
N ASN A 4 -29.40 -17.78 -33.36
CA ASN A 4 -28.81 -16.80 -32.44
C ASN A 4 -27.85 -17.45 -31.45
N GLY A 5 -26.76 -18.01 -31.97
CA GLY A 5 -25.62 -18.43 -31.15
C GLY A 5 -24.87 -17.22 -30.60
N TYR A 6 -24.25 -17.37 -29.44
CA TYR A 6 -23.30 -16.39 -28.95
C TYR A 6 -22.14 -16.23 -29.95
N HIS A 7 -21.81 -14.99 -30.29
CA HIS A 7 -20.67 -14.65 -31.15
C HIS A 7 -19.67 -13.83 -30.34
N ILE A 8 -18.50 -14.43 -30.08
CA ILE A 8 -17.41 -13.80 -29.31
C ILE A 8 -16.96 -12.47 -29.92
N ASP A 9 -17.03 -12.36 -31.25
CA ASP A 9 -16.71 -11.15 -32.01
C ASP A 9 -17.76 -10.03 -31.88
N ARG A 10 -18.77 -10.20 -31.02
CA ARG A 10 -19.76 -9.17 -30.71
C ARG A 10 -19.85 -8.90 -29.21
N ASP A 11 -19.03 -9.57 -28.41
CA ASP A 11 -19.01 -9.35 -26.97
C ASP A 11 -18.13 -8.13 -26.65
N PRO A 12 -18.73 -7.05 -26.10
CA PRO A 12 -18.00 -5.84 -25.76
C PRO A 12 -16.95 -6.06 -24.65
N LEU A 13 -17.04 -7.13 -23.86
CA LEU A 13 -16.02 -7.50 -22.88
C LEU A 13 -14.78 -8.11 -23.56
N TRP A 14 -14.97 -8.92 -24.60
CA TRP A 14 -13.85 -9.54 -25.33
C TRP A 14 -13.15 -8.57 -26.30
N GLN A 15 -13.86 -7.52 -26.74
CA GLN A 15 -13.29 -6.46 -27.59
C GLN A 15 -12.71 -5.28 -26.80
N HIS A 16 -12.86 -5.27 -25.47
CA HIS A 16 -12.31 -4.21 -24.65
C HIS A 16 -10.78 -4.30 -24.63
N GLN A 17 -10.11 -3.31 -25.23
CA GLN A 17 -8.70 -3.07 -24.98
C GLN A 17 -8.57 -2.10 -23.79
N PRO A 18 -8.10 -2.57 -22.62
CA PRO A 18 -7.93 -1.69 -21.47
C PRO A 18 -6.85 -0.66 -21.79
N VAL A 19 -7.22 0.63 -21.76
CA VAL A 19 -6.25 1.73 -21.85
C VAL A 19 -5.70 1.97 -20.45
N ALA A 20 -4.40 1.76 -20.27
CA ALA A 20 -3.73 2.05 -19.01
C ALA A 20 -3.85 3.55 -18.69
N LYS A 21 -4.33 3.87 -17.49
CA LYS A 21 -4.30 5.25 -17.00
C LYS A 21 -2.85 5.64 -16.72
N PRO A 22 -2.41 6.87 -17.07
CA PRO A 22 -1.08 7.33 -16.71
C PRO A 22 -0.94 7.42 -15.18
N PHE A 23 0.27 7.20 -14.69
CA PHE A 23 0.61 7.50 -13.30
C PHE A 23 0.86 9.01 -13.16
N ASN A 24 0.43 9.59 -12.04
CA ASN A 24 0.67 11.00 -11.74
C ASN A 24 2.09 11.25 -11.25
N ALA A 25 2.70 10.25 -10.62
CA ALA A 25 4.06 10.31 -10.08
C ALA A 25 4.68 8.90 -9.99
N ILE A 26 6.01 8.84 -9.97
CA ILE A 26 6.79 7.64 -9.70
C ILE A 26 7.73 7.97 -8.54
N ALA A 27 7.85 7.04 -7.60
CA ALA A 27 8.80 7.11 -6.50
C ALA A 27 9.45 5.74 -6.26
N TRP A 28 10.65 5.74 -5.67
CA TRP A 28 11.43 4.53 -5.38
C TRP A 28 11.60 4.36 -3.89
N TYR A 29 11.40 3.12 -3.42
CA TYR A 29 11.59 2.76 -2.02
C TYR A 29 13.07 2.64 -1.66
N GLN A 30 13.46 3.29 -0.57
CA GLN A 30 14.71 3.03 0.13
C GLN A 30 14.36 2.36 1.46
N CYS A 31 14.72 1.08 1.59
CA CYS A 31 14.36 0.28 2.75
C CYS A 31 15.57 0.00 3.64
N ASP A 32 15.29 -0.28 4.91
CA ASP A 32 16.29 -0.86 5.82
C ASP A 32 16.60 -2.34 5.48
N ARG A 33 17.48 -2.96 6.27
CA ARG A 33 17.87 -4.37 6.10
C ARG A 33 16.70 -5.37 6.23
N LEU A 34 15.62 -5.00 6.93
CA LEU A 34 14.43 -5.85 7.13
C LEU A 34 13.38 -5.65 6.02
N GLY A 35 13.60 -4.68 5.12
CA GLY A 35 12.69 -4.29 4.07
C GLY A 35 11.68 -3.21 4.50
N THR A 36 11.84 -2.61 5.69
CA THR A 36 11.00 -1.50 6.15
C THR A 36 11.30 -0.25 5.32
N PRO A 37 10.30 0.37 4.68
CA PRO A 37 10.48 1.64 3.98
C PRO A 37 10.98 2.74 4.91
N MET A 38 12.15 3.31 4.63
CA MET A 38 12.67 4.46 5.36
C MET A 38 12.40 5.76 4.61
N GLU A 39 12.53 5.72 3.28
CA GLU A 39 12.38 6.88 2.40
C GLU A 39 11.74 6.49 1.06
N LEU A 40 11.12 7.48 0.41
CA LEU A 40 10.77 7.46 -1.00
C LEU A 40 11.49 8.60 -1.71
N THR A 41 12.20 8.29 -2.79
CA THR A 41 12.82 9.29 -3.66
C THR A 41 11.95 9.54 -4.89
N ASP A 42 11.87 10.78 -5.36
CA ASP A 42 11.16 11.15 -6.60
C ASP A 42 12.03 10.93 -7.86
N GLN A 43 11.51 11.35 -9.01
CA GLN A 43 12.17 11.20 -10.32
C GLN A 43 13.46 12.00 -10.47
N ARG A 44 13.71 12.97 -9.58
CA ARG A 44 14.94 13.76 -9.52
C ARG A 44 15.95 13.18 -8.53
N GLY A 45 15.58 12.10 -7.82
CA GLY A 45 16.39 11.50 -6.77
C GLY A 45 16.26 12.20 -5.42
N GLU A 46 15.33 13.15 -5.29
CA GLU A 46 15.12 13.91 -4.05
C GLU A 46 14.18 13.16 -3.10
N ILE A 47 14.36 13.31 -1.80
CA ILE A 47 13.48 12.69 -0.80
C ILE A 47 12.09 13.35 -0.88
N ALA A 48 11.10 12.56 -1.30
CA ALA A 48 9.70 12.97 -1.38
C ALA A 48 8.94 12.66 -0.07
N TRP A 49 9.24 11.50 0.52
CA TRP A 49 8.65 11.02 1.77
C TRP A 49 9.72 10.34 2.61
N SER A 50 9.66 10.48 3.92
CA SER A 50 10.51 9.72 4.85
C SER A 50 9.77 9.40 6.13
N ALA A 51 10.22 8.37 6.85
CA ALA A 51 9.69 8.03 8.15
C ALA A 51 10.79 7.64 9.13
N THR A 52 10.52 7.94 10.41
CA THR A 52 11.23 7.32 11.53
C THR A 52 10.26 6.45 12.31
N TYR A 53 10.74 5.29 12.75
CA TYR A 53 9.92 4.29 13.44
C TYR A 53 10.35 4.18 14.90
N GLN A 54 9.38 4.16 15.80
CA GLN A 54 9.63 3.73 17.18
C GLN A 54 9.78 2.21 17.25
N ALA A 55 10.24 1.70 18.40
CA ALA A 55 10.51 0.28 18.63
C ALA A 55 9.35 -0.66 18.23
N TRP A 56 8.10 -0.21 18.41
CA TRP A 56 6.89 -0.99 18.13
C TRP A 56 6.21 -0.65 16.81
N GLY A 57 6.89 0.07 15.92
CA GLY A 57 6.42 0.32 14.56
C GLY A 57 5.60 1.60 14.37
N LEU A 58 5.41 2.42 15.42
CA LEU A 58 4.76 3.73 15.25
C LEU A 58 5.63 4.61 14.36
N ALA A 59 5.09 4.97 13.19
CA ALA A 59 5.77 5.76 12.17
C ALA A 59 5.52 7.25 12.36
N LYS A 60 6.58 8.06 12.29
CA LYS A 60 6.51 9.51 12.15
C LYS A 60 6.95 9.89 10.75
N GLU A 61 5.99 10.27 9.92
CA GLU A 61 6.20 10.58 8.51
C GLU A 61 6.49 12.06 8.27
N LYS A 62 7.29 12.34 7.25
CA LYS A 62 7.49 13.67 6.67
C LYS A 62 7.32 13.58 5.17
N ARG A 63 6.73 14.62 4.57
CA ARG A 63 6.50 14.75 3.12
C ARG A 63 6.87 16.14 2.67
N THR A 64 7.44 16.25 1.48
CA THR A 64 7.63 17.55 0.82
C THR A 64 6.31 18.06 0.24
N ASP A 65 6.21 19.37 0.00
CA ASP A 65 5.03 19.96 -0.64
C ASP A 65 4.76 19.33 -2.01
N ASN A 66 5.81 18.96 -2.75
CA ASN A 66 5.66 18.29 -4.03
C ASN A 66 5.04 16.91 -3.87
N ALA A 67 5.55 16.12 -2.92
CA ALA A 67 5.00 14.81 -2.58
C ALA A 67 3.53 14.89 -2.12
N ILE A 68 3.15 15.97 -1.43
CA ILE A 68 1.76 16.24 -1.05
C ILE A 68 0.89 16.47 -2.29
N ARG A 69 1.30 17.37 -3.19
CA ARG A 69 0.57 17.69 -4.43
C ARG A 69 0.42 16.48 -5.36
N GLU A 70 1.48 15.68 -5.49
CA GLU A 70 1.50 14.47 -6.33
C GLU A 70 0.89 13.25 -5.63
N ASN A 71 0.45 13.40 -4.38
CA ASN A 71 -0.12 12.35 -3.56
C ASN A 71 0.81 11.12 -3.35
N ILE A 72 2.13 11.34 -3.32
CA ILE A 72 3.13 10.33 -2.95
C ILE A 72 2.97 10.02 -1.46
N ARG A 73 2.53 8.80 -1.14
CA ARG A 73 2.34 8.28 0.23
C ARG A 73 2.87 6.86 0.32
N ASN A 74 3.15 6.42 1.54
CA ASN A 74 3.53 5.04 1.82
C ASN A 74 2.67 4.47 2.96
N PRO A 75 1.75 3.52 2.68
CA PRO A 75 1.02 2.81 3.72
C PRO A 75 1.79 1.59 4.26
N LEU A 76 2.90 1.17 3.66
CA LEU A 76 3.65 0.02 4.13
C LEU A 76 4.38 0.36 5.44
N ARG A 77 4.42 -0.63 6.34
CA ARG A 77 5.04 -0.52 7.67
C ARG A 77 6.08 -1.64 7.83
N PHE A 78 6.21 -2.21 9.03
CA PHE A 78 7.03 -3.41 9.24
C PHE A 78 6.51 -4.59 8.40
N GLN A 79 7.26 -5.68 8.38
CA GLN A 79 6.93 -6.85 7.55
C GLN A 79 5.48 -7.31 7.70
N GLY A 80 4.77 -7.37 6.56
CA GLY A 80 3.39 -7.81 6.47
C GLY A 80 2.36 -6.83 7.05
N GLN A 81 2.75 -5.60 7.36
CA GLN A 81 1.89 -4.57 7.95
C GLN A 81 1.49 -3.51 6.91
N TYR A 82 0.21 -3.18 6.85
CA TYR A 82 -0.34 -2.08 6.07
C TYR A 82 -1.03 -1.07 7.00
N PHE A 83 -0.72 0.20 6.87
CA PHE A 83 -1.34 1.25 7.66
C PHE A 83 -2.74 1.56 7.16
N ASP A 84 -3.71 1.32 8.02
CA ASP A 84 -5.08 1.74 7.81
C ASP A 84 -5.26 3.15 8.36
N THR A 85 -5.45 4.11 7.46
CA THR A 85 -5.61 5.52 7.81
C THR A 85 -6.90 5.82 8.56
N GLU A 86 -7.94 5.00 8.40
CA GLU A 86 -9.24 5.22 9.05
C GLU A 86 -9.17 4.89 10.55
N THR A 87 -8.49 3.80 10.90
CA THR A 87 -8.36 3.32 12.27
C THR A 87 -7.08 3.76 12.97
N GLY A 88 -6.04 4.12 12.20
CA GLY A 88 -4.70 4.34 12.72
C GLY A 88 -3.95 3.06 13.09
N LEU A 89 -4.55 1.89 12.83
CA LEU A 89 -3.98 0.58 13.13
C LEU A 89 -3.21 0.01 11.93
N HIS A 90 -2.40 -1.01 12.20
CA HIS A 90 -1.67 -1.74 11.17
C HIS A 90 -2.40 -3.04 10.87
N TYR A 91 -2.89 -3.19 9.65
CA TYR A 91 -3.49 -4.43 9.18
C TYR A 91 -2.41 -5.46 8.83
N ASN A 92 -2.51 -6.62 9.48
CA ASN A 92 -1.67 -7.79 9.30
C ASN A 92 -2.54 -8.98 8.90
N ARG A 93 -3.06 -8.98 7.66
CA ARG A 93 -3.84 -10.04 7.01
C ARG A 93 -5.11 -10.52 7.74
N TYR A 94 -5.02 -10.99 8.97
CA TYR A 94 -6.14 -11.48 9.78
C TYR A 94 -6.31 -10.73 11.10
N ARG A 95 -5.39 -9.80 11.41
CA ARG A 95 -5.41 -9.05 12.67
C ARG A 95 -5.02 -7.60 12.44
N TYR A 96 -5.52 -6.74 13.32
CA TYR A 96 -5.07 -5.37 13.46
C TYR A 96 -4.10 -5.26 14.62
N TYR A 97 -2.98 -4.60 14.39
CA TYR A 97 -1.92 -4.31 15.35
C TYR A 97 -1.96 -2.83 15.70
N ASP A 98 -1.96 -2.54 17.00
CA ASP A 98 -1.85 -1.19 17.53
C ASP A 98 -0.37 -0.85 17.78
N PRO A 99 0.24 0.04 16.99
CA PRO A 99 1.64 0.42 17.16
C PRO A 99 1.90 1.34 18.36
N GLN A 100 0.86 1.97 18.94
CA GLN A 100 1.01 2.80 20.15
C GLN A 100 1.19 1.93 21.39
N VAL A 101 0.46 0.81 21.45
CA VAL A 101 0.54 -0.15 22.58
C VAL A 101 1.53 -1.29 22.29
N GLY A 102 1.81 -1.56 21.02
CA GLY A 102 2.74 -2.59 20.60
C GLY A 102 2.15 -4.01 20.58
N ARG A 103 0.86 -4.16 20.27
CA ARG A 103 0.18 -5.48 20.25
C ARG A 103 -1.00 -5.57 19.30
N PHE A 104 -1.40 -6.80 18.98
CA PHE A 104 -2.67 -7.06 18.29
C PHE A 104 -3.87 -6.72 19.18
N ILE A 105 -4.91 -6.15 18.56
CA ILE A 105 -6.18 -5.81 19.24
C ILE A 105 -7.17 -6.98 19.30
N SER A 106 -6.83 -8.11 18.67
CA SER A 106 -7.60 -9.35 18.69
C SER A 106 -6.73 -10.55 19.05
N LYS A 107 -7.38 -11.60 19.57
CA LYS A 107 -6.73 -12.89 19.83
C LYS A 107 -6.24 -13.53 18.53
N ASP A 108 -5.25 -14.42 18.65
CA ASP A 108 -4.77 -15.17 17.48
C ASP A 108 -5.88 -16.09 16.92
N PRO A 109 -6.24 -15.97 15.63
CA PRO A 109 -7.28 -16.79 15.03
C PRO A 109 -6.88 -18.27 14.88
N ILE A 110 -5.58 -18.60 14.89
CA ILE A 110 -5.10 -19.99 14.77
C ILE A 110 -5.12 -20.72 16.14
N GLY A 111 -5.37 -20.00 17.24
CA GLY A 111 -5.34 -20.55 18.59
C GLY A 111 -3.92 -20.75 19.11
N PHE A 112 -3.78 -21.47 20.23
CA PHE A 112 -2.48 -21.94 20.70
C PHE A 112 -2.08 -23.18 19.88
N ALA A 113 -0.89 -23.13 19.27
CA ALA A 113 -0.20 -24.34 18.83
C ALA A 113 0.42 -25.06 20.04
#